data_AF-A0AA36FB06-F1
#
_entry.id   AF-A0AA36FB06-F1
#
_cell.length_a   1.000
_cell.length_b   1.000
_cell.length_c   1.000
_cell.angle_alpha   90.00
_cell.angle_beta   90.00
_cell.angle_gamma   90.00
#
_symmetry.space_group_name_H-M   'P 1'
#
loop_
_entity.id
_entity.type
_entity.pdbx_description
1 polymer ?
#
loop_
_entity_poly.entity_id
_entity_poly.type
_entity_poly.pdbx_seq_one_letter_code
_entity_poly.pdbx_strand_id
1 'polypeptide(L)'
;MKGLEKILRGIIKYQLTDKVRMKLSPQNIIEYPTAMSLLFSLKNQCHTHSGTPLQMWLKKYGVASVRKFDQLDSKFVGPLTFQGRFSQLNFQVNIDPENKFPIEDKLSQVNCLQQLQNIATFPILHEKLSKNQIRLHAIWIDVRTGNVSIFSRDEKQFVEITERNYLQLVRECFPVD
;
A
#
# COMPACT_ATOMS: atom_id res chain seq x y z
N MET A 1 -23.03 1.07 -11.55
CA MET A 1 -23.36 0.36 -10.29
C MET A 1 -22.85 -1.09 -10.23
N LYS A 2 -23.27 -2.03 -11.09
CA LYS A 2 -22.88 -3.46 -10.97
C LYS A 2 -21.37 -3.76 -11.11
N GLY A 3 -20.61 -2.94 -11.84
CA GLY A 3 -19.18 -3.16 -12.10
C GLY A 3 -18.28 -2.82 -10.90
N LEU A 4 -18.49 -1.66 -10.27
CA LEU A 4 -17.74 -1.21 -9.10
C LEU A 4 -18.00 -2.11 -7.89
N GLU A 5 -19.27 -2.50 -7.68
CA GLU A 5 -19.63 -3.51 -6.67
C GLU A 5 -18.92 -4.85 -6.92
N LYS A 6 -18.74 -5.27 -8.17
CA LYS A 6 -18.08 -6.55 -8.49
C LYS A 6 -16.57 -6.49 -8.23
N ILE A 7 -15.94 -5.34 -8.52
CA ILE A 7 -14.52 -5.08 -8.22
C ILE A 7 -14.31 -4.99 -6.71
N LEU A 8 -15.11 -4.20 -6.01
CA LEU A 8 -15.04 -4.05 -4.55
C LEU A 8 -15.37 -5.36 -3.83
N ARG A 9 -16.39 -6.11 -4.26
CA ARG A 9 -16.70 -7.44 -3.70
C ARG A 9 -15.57 -8.45 -3.97
N GLY A 10 -14.89 -8.36 -5.12
CA GLY A 10 -13.73 -9.19 -5.41
C GLY A 10 -12.55 -8.91 -4.46
N ILE A 11 -12.22 -7.62 -4.26
CA ILE A 11 -11.14 -7.16 -3.39
C ILE A 11 -11.44 -7.46 -1.91
N ILE A 12 -12.67 -7.19 -1.46
CA ILE A 12 -13.12 -7.40 -0.08
C ILE A 12 -13.20 -8.89 0.27
N LYS A 13 -13.64 -9.75 -0.67
CA LYS A 13 -13.78 -11.19 -0.40
C LYS A 13 -12.43 -11.90 -0.23
N TYR A 14 -11.36 -11.41 -0.88
CA TYR A 14 -10.01 -11.94 -0.70
C TYR A 14 -9.32 -11.45 0.58
N GLN A 15 -9.70 -10.30 1.14
CA GLN A 15 -9.15 -9.84 2.42
C GLN A 15 -9.92 -10.37 3.65
N LEU A 16 -11.13 -10.90 3.47
CA LEU A 16 -11.98 -11.37 4.57
C LEU A 16 -12.10 -12.91 4.69
N THR A 17 -11.37 -13.68 3.89
CA THR A 17 -11.54 -15.15 3.88
C THR A 17 -10.70 -15.94 4.87
N ASP A 18 -9.79 -15.32 5.63
CA ASP A 18 -9.11 -16.01 6.73
C ASP A 18 -9.32 -15.30 8.08
N LYS A 19 -10.39 -15.73 8.75
CA LYS A 19 -10.59 -15.72 10.22
C LYS A 19 -10.34 -14.42 11.00
N VAL A 20 -11.05 -13.32 10.75
CA VAL A 20 -11.44 -12.38 11.84
C VAL A 20 -12.75 -11.70 11.49
N ARG A 21 -13.88 -12.28 11.93
CA ARG A 21 -15.16 -11.56 11.99
C ARG A 21 -15.25 -10.84 13.34
N MET A 22 -14.40 -9.83 13.56
CA MET A 22 -14.62 -8.90 14.65
C MET A 22 -15.71 -7.93 14.23
N LYS A 23 -16.80 -7.90 15.00
CA LYS A 23 -17.83 -6.87 14.91
C LYS A 23 -17.16 -5.52 15.22
N LEU A 24 -16.87 -4.75 14.18
CA LEU A 24 -16.40 -3.38 14.31
C LEU A 24 -17.61 -2.49 14.65
N SER A 25 -17.79 -2.17 15.94
CA SER A 25 -18.66 -1.09 16.38
C SER A 25 -17.89 0.24 16.29
N PRO A 26 -18.53 1.37 15.91
CA PRO A 26 -17.85 2.66 15.76
C PRO A 26 -17.17 3.17 17.05
N GLN A 27 -17.57 2.66 18.21
CA GLN A 27 -17.10 3.10 19.53
C GLN A 27 -15.83 2.38 20.01
N ASN A 28 -15.39 1.31 19.31
CA ASN A 28 -14.20 0.52 19.67
C ASN A 28 -13.00 0.78 18.74
N ILE A 29 -13.04 1.82 17.92
CA ILE A 29 -11.97 2.18 16.95
C ILE A 29 -10.80 2.92 17.66
N ILE A 30 -10.95 3.21 18.95
CA ILE A 30 -9.93 3.90 19.75
C ILE A 30 -9.10 2.82 20.47
N GLU A 31 -7.79 2.78 20.19
CA GLU A 31 -6.72 2.03 20.90
C GLU A 31 -6.23 0.66 20.41
N TYR A 32 -6.48 0.23 19.17
CA TYR A 32 -5.60 -0.80 18.57
C TYR A 32 -4.56 -0.12 17.67
N PRO A 33 -3.28 -0.07 18.08
CA PRO A 33 -2.24 0.45 17.20
C PRO A 33 -2.20 -0.43 15.95
N THR A 34 -2.32 0.21 14.79
CA THR A 34 -2.20 -0.50 13.52
C THR A 34 -0.81 -1.16 13.45
N ALA A 35 -0.68 -2.20 12.64
CA ALA A 35 0.63 -2.82 12.40
C ALA A 35 1.68 -1.79 11.94
N MET A 36 1.24 -0.73 11.23
CA MET A 36 2.11 0.35 10.77
C MET A 36 2.51 1.31 11.90
N SER A 37 1.61 1.60 12.84
CA SER A 37 1.94 2.36 14.04
C SER A 37 2.98 1.64 14.89
N LEU A 38 2.85 0.31 15.04
CA LEU A 38 3.84 -0.51 15.72
C LEU A 38 5.16 -0.59 14.94
N LEU A 39 5.12 -0.72 13.61
CA LEU A 39 6.33 -0.71 12.79
C LEU A 39 7.08 0.62 12.91
N PHE A 40 6.35 1.75 12.90
CA PHE A 40 6.94 3.07 13.02
C PHE A 40 7.64 3.27 14.37
N SER A 41 7.03 2.82 15.48
CA SER A 41 7.68 2.89 16.80
C SER A 41 8.93 2.00 16.91
N LEU A 42 8.99 0.92 16.13
CA LEU A 42 10.12 -0.01 16.07
C LEU A 42 11.18 0.37 15.02
N LYS A 43 11.01 1.45 14.25
CA LYS A 43 11.86 1.76 13.08
C LYS A 43 13.36 1.78 13.39
N ASN A 44 13.74 2.31 14.56
CA ASN A 44 15.13 2.38 15.00
C ASN A 44 15.67 1.05 15.54
N GLN A 45 14.82 0.04 15.68
CA GLN A 45 15.13 -1.27 16.27
C GLN A 45 14.94 -2.41 15.26
N CYS A 46 14.75 -2.14 13.97
CA CYS A 46 14.56 -3.18 12.95
C CYS A 46 15.77 -4.15 12.82
N HIS A 47 16.93 -3.79 13.35
CA HIS A 47 18.13 -4.62 13.37
C HIS A 47 18.22 -5.58 14.58
N THR A 48 17.34 -5.43 15.58
CA THR A 48 17.38 -6.24 16.80
C THR A 48 16.46 -7.46 16.71
N HIS A 49 16.91 -8.59 17.26
CA HIS A 49 16.15 -9.84 17.32
C HIS A 49 15.36 -10.00 18.64
N SER A 50 14.94 -8.88 19.22
CA SER A 50 14.18 -8.84 20.48
C SER A 50 12.74 -8.41 20.24
N GLY A 51 11.84 -8.83 21.14
CA GLY A 51 10.43 -8.45 21.15
C GLY A 51 9.49 -9.64 21.04
N THR A 52 8.20 -9.35 20.93
CA THR A 52 7.17 -10.37 20.69
C THR A 52 7.28 -10.94 19.27
N PRO A 53 6.70 -12.13 18.98
CA PRO A 53 6.70 -12.70 17.63
C PRO A 53 6.18 -11.72 16.55
N LEU A 54 5.15 -10.93 16.87
CA LEU A 54 4.62 -9.90 15.97
C LEU A 54 5.64 -8.78 15.72
N GLN A 55 6.32 -8.30 16.77
CA GLN A 55 7.35 -7.27 16.62
C GLN A 55 8.53 -7.79 15.79
N MET A 56 8.97 -9.02 16.03
CA MET A 56 10.04 -9.65 15.24
C MET A 56 9.63 -9.82 13.78
N TRP A 57 8.39 -10.24 13.52
CA TRP A 57 7.84 -10.35 12.18
C TRP A 57 7.81 -8.99 11.48
N LEU A 58 7.30 -7.95 12.15
CA LEU A 58 7.27 -6.59 11.61
C LEU A 58 8.66 -6.02 11.34
N LYS A 59 9.62 -6.22 12.25
CA LYS A 59 11.01 -5.82 12.03
C LYS A 59 11.59 -6.50 10.79
N LYS A 60 11.40 -7.82 10.65
CA LYS A 60 11.94 -8.61 9.55
C LYS A 60 11.36 -8.20 8.19
N TYR A 61 10.05 -8.05 8.08
CA TYR A 61 9.37 -7.83 6.80
C TYR A 61 9.09 -6.35 6.49
N GLY A 62 9.05 -5.49 7.52
CA GLY A 62 8.82 -4.05 7.38
C GLY A 62 10.08 -3.21 7.21
N VAL A 63 11.28 -3.75 7.44
CA VAL A 63 12.54 -2.99 7.34
C VAL A 63 12.77 -2.36 5.97
N ALA A 64 12.34 -3.02 4.88
CA ALA A 64 12.46 -2.46 3.54
C ALA A 64 11.58 -1.20 3.37
N SER A 65 10.35 -1.25 3.89
CA SER A 65 9.43 -0.11 3.89
C SER A 65 9.95 1.04 4.74
N VAL A 66 10.51 0.75 5.92
CA VAL A 66 11.14 1.75 6.80
C VAL A 66 12.34 2.42 6.11
N ARG A 67 13.26 1.63 5.53
CA ARG A 67 14.41 2.18 4.80
C ARG A 67 14.01 3.04 3.62
N LYS A 68 12.93 2.66 2.92
CA LYS A 68 12.38 3.44 1.81
C LYS A 68 11.73 4.73 2.32
N PHE A 69 11.04 4.66 3.46
CA PHE A 69 10.41 5.80 4.11
C PHE A 69 11.45 6.82 4.61
N ASP A 70 12.58 6.35 5.15
CA ASP A 70 13.68 7.22 5.61
C ASP A 70 14.40 7.96 4.46
N GLN A 71 14.11 7.64 3.19
CA GLN A 71 14.59 8.39 2.01
C GLN A 71 13.78 9.65 1.75
N LEU A 72 12.62 9.82 2.40
CA LEU A 72 11.88 11.07 2.32
C LEU A 72 12.68 12.20 3.00
N ASP A 73 12.45 13.43 2.57
CA ASP A 73 13.08 14.59 3.21
C ASP A 73 12.58 14.79 4.65
N SER A 74 13.14 15.78 5.36
CA SER A 74 12.73 16.10 6.74
C SER A 74 11.26 16.52 6.88
N LYS A 75 10.59 16.89 5.79
CA LYS A 75 9.16 17.24 5.76
C LYS A 75 8.29 16.05 5.35
N PHE A 76 8.90 14.90 5.05
CA PHE A 76 8.27 13.75 4.43
C PHE A 76 7.65 14.07 3.07
N VAL A 77 8.27 14.99 2.33
CA VAL A 77 7.86 15.49 1.02
C VAL A 77 8.94 15.14 0.00
N GLY A 78 8.55 14.53 -1.11
CA GLY A 78 9.46 14.30 -2.24
C GLY A 78 9.16 13.02 -2.99
N PRO A 79 9.63 12.92 -4.25
CA PRO A 79 9.40 11.74 -5.04
C PRO A 79 10.28 10.59 -4.53
N LEU A 80 9.66 9.61 -3.87
CA LEU A 80 10.30 8.32 -3.67
C LEU A 80 10.40 7.60 -5.00
N THR A 81 11.60 7.11 -5.30
CA THR A 81 11.82 6.28 -6.48
C THR A 81 11.79 4.81 -6.08
N PHE A 82 10.93 4.06 -6.75
CA PHE A 82 10.89 2.61 -6.70
C PHE A 82 11.50 2.05 -7.98
N GLN A 83 12.40 1.09 -7.82
CA GLN A 83 13.05 0.38 -8.91
C GLN A 83 12.85 -1.11 -8.67
N GLY A 84 12.33 -1.79 -9.69
CA GLY A 84 12.04 -3.20 -9.67
C GLY A 84 12.57 -3.91 -10.91
N ARG A 85 12.41 -5.24 -10.93
CA ARG A 85 12.85 -6.09 -12.04
C ARG A 85 12.10 -5.80 -13.34
N PHE A 86 10.86 -5.35 -13.24
CA PHE A 86 9.98 -5.11 -14.38
C PHE A 86 9.75 -3.61 -14.55
N SER A 87 9.63 -3.14 -15.79
CA SER A 87 9.41 -1.71 -16.10
C SER A 87 8.20 -1.13 -15.37
N GLN A 88 7.10 -1.88 -15.28
CA GLN A 88 5.91 -1.49 -14.53
C GLN A 88 6.13 -1.34 -13.01
N LEU A 89 7.30 -1.69 -12.48
CA LEU A 89 7.67 -1.51 -11.08
C LEU A 89 8.70 -0.39 -10.88
N ASN A 90 9.03 0.31 -11.96
CA ASN A 90 9.85 1.51 -11.94
C ASN A 90 8.92 2.73 -11.94
N PHE A 91 8.84 3.43 -10.82
CA PHE A 91 7.96 4.60 -10.69
C PHE A 91 8.46 5.56 -9.63
N GLN A 92 8.04 6.82 -9.77
CA GLN A 92 8.19 7.86 -8.76
C GLN A 92 6.85 8.09 -8.07
N VAL A 93 6.89 8.41 -6.79
CA VAL A 93 5.69 8.71 -6.01
C VAL A 93 5.93 9.84 -5.02
N ASN A 94 5.02 10.79 -4.97
CA ASN A 94 4.93 11.78 -3.91
C ASN A 94 4.00 11.22 -2.83
N ILE A 95 4.53 11.02 -1.63
CA ILE A 95 3.76 10.55 -0.48
C ILE A 95 3.07 11.74 0.18
N ASP A 96 1.74 11.74 0.17
CA ASP A 96 0.90 12.76 0.81
C ASP A 96 1.41 14.21 0.60
N PRO A 97 1.45 14.72 -0.65
CA PRO A 97 2.03 16.02 -0.97
C PRO A 97 1.32 17.19 -0.26
N GLU A 98 0.06 17.00 0.14
CA GLU A 98 -0.74 17.97 0.88
C GLU A 98 -0.62 17.83 2.41
N ASN A 99 0.19 16.88 2.90
CA ASN A 99 0.45 16.64 4.31
C ASN A 99 -0.83 16.45 5.15
N LYS A 100 -1.80 15.69 4.63
CA LYS A 100 -3.10 15.41 5.25
C LYS A 100 -3.06 14.29 6.28
N PHE A 101 -2.09 13.39 6.18
CA PHE A 101 -2.07 12.14 6.92
C PHE A 101 -1.02 12.14 8.05
N PRO A 102 -1.32 11.47 9.18
CA PRO A 102 -0.33 11.13 10.19
C PRO A 102 0.88 10.37 9.61
N ILE A 103 2.00 10.42 10.33
CA ILE A 103 3.26 9.87 9.85
C ILE A 103 3.20 8.34 9.62
N GLU A 104 2.43 7.64 10.44
CA GLU A 104 2.19 6.20 10.37
C GLU A 104 1.42 5.83 9.10
N ASP A 105 0.46 6.68 8.71
CA ASP A 105 -0.34 6.50 7.50
C ASP A 105 0.51 6.76 6.25
N LYS A 106 1.43 7.74 6.29
CA LYS A 106 2.43 7.91 5.23
C LYS A 106 3.34 6.69 5.09
N LEU A 107 3.79 6.11 6.21
CA LEU A 107 4.55 4.85 6.19
C LEU A 107 3.70 3.71 5.61
N SER A 108 2.41 3.67 5.90
CA SER A 108 1.48 2.68 5.33
C SER A 108 1.34 2.78 3.82
N GLN A 109 1.34 4.00 3.25
CA GLN A 109 1.38 4.23 1.80
C GLN A 109 2.69 3.71 1.18
N VAL A 110 3.84 4.03 1.78
CA VAL A 110 5.15 3.51 1.34
C VAL A 110 5.20 1.99 1.40
N ASN A 111 4.69 1.40 2.48
CA ASN A 111 4.61 -0.05 2.63
C ASN A 111 3.74 -0.68 1.53
N CYS A 112 2.59 -0.09 1.19
CA CYS A 112 1.74 -0.58 0.11
C CYS A 112 2.49 -0.65 -1.24
N LEU A 113 3.29 0.37 -1.55
CA LEU A 113 4.11 0.40 -2.77
C LEU A 113 5.28 -0.58 -2.71
N GLN A 114 5.91 -0.75 -1.54
CA GLN A 114 6.95 -1.75 -1.34
C GLN A 114 6.40 -3.18 -1.53
N GLN A 115 5.14 -3.43 -1.16
CA GLN A 115 4.50 -4.72 -1.38
C GLN A 115 4.33 -5.06 -2.87
N LEU A 116 4.23 -4.07 -3.77
CA LEU A 116 4.24 -4.35 -5.21
C LEU A 116 5.55 -5.01 -5.66
N GLN A 117 6.69 -4.55 -5.12
CA GLN A 117 7.99 -5.14 -5.40
C GLN A 117 8.07 -6.56 -4.86
N ASN A 118 7.59 -6.77 -3.63
CA ASN A 118 7.62 -8.07 -2.96
C ASN A 118 6.75 -9.09 -3.70
N ILE A 119 5.53 -8.72 -4.09
CA ILE A 119 4.62 -9.58 -4.85
C ILE A 119 5.23 -9.96 -6.19
N ALA A 120 5.91 -9.03 -6.87
CA ALA A 120 6.55 -9.32 -8.15
C ALA A 120 7.70 -10.34 -8.09
N THR A 121 8.19 -10.69 -6.90
CA THR A 121 9.22 -11.73 -6.74
C THR A 121 8.67 -13.16 -6.87
N PHE A 122 7.35 -13.35 -6.75
CA PHE A 122 6.75 -14.68 -6.84
C PHE A 122 6.90 -15.26 -8.26
N PRO A 123 7.49 -16.47 -8.43
CA PRO A 123 7.75 -17.06 -9.74
C PRO A 123 6.51 -17.20 -10.62
N ILE A 124 5.34 -17.47 -10.02
CA ILE A 124 4.06 -17.60 -10.74
C ILE A 124 3.65 -16.34 -11.51
N LEU A 125 4.12 -15.16 -11.07
CA LEU A 125 3.85 -13.89 -11.73
C LEU A 125 4.91 -13.52 -12.76
N HIS A 126 6.08 -14.17 -12.72
CA HIS A 126 7.26 -13.73 -13.48
C HIS A 126 7.01 -13.72 -14.99
N GLU A 127 6.50 -14.84 -15.52
CA GLU A 127 6.18 -14.96 -16.94
C GLU A 127 5.15 -13.91 -17.39
N LYS A 128 4.05 -13.78 -16.62
CA LYS A 128 2.96 -12.85 -16.94
C LYS A 128 3.40 -11.38 -16.87
N LEU A 129 4.22 -11.02 -15.87
CA LEU A 129 4.79 -9.68 -15.73
C LEU A 129 5.79 -9.37 -16.86
N SER A 130 6.62 -10.36 -17.25
CA SER A 130 7.59 -10.20 -18.34
C SER A 130 6.94 -10.02 -19.71
N LYS A 131 5.78 -10.67 -19.93
CA LYS A 131 4.98 -10.57 -21.15
C LYS A 131 3.94 -9.43 -21.10
N ASN A 132 3.98 -8.58 -20.07
CA ASN A 132 3.01 -7.49 -19.86
C ASN A 132 1.53 -7.93 -19.84
N GLN A 133 1.25 -9.18 -19.49
CA GLN A 133 -0.11 -9.75 -19.46
C GLN A 133 -0.88 -9.39 -18.19
N ILE A 134 -0.17 -9.01 -17.13
CA ILE A 134 -0.75 -8.54 -15.88
C ILE A 134 -0.05 -7.26 -15.43
N ARG A 135 -0.79 -6.43 -14.70
CA ARG A 135 -0.29 -5.19 -14.11
C ARG A 135 -0.58 -5.16 -12.62
N LEU A 136 0.42 -4.84 -11.82
CA LEU A 136 0.27 -4.68 -10.38
C LEU A 136 -0.12 -3.24 -10.02
N HIS A 137 -1.10 -3.11 -9.13
CA HIS A 137 -1.64 -1.84 -8.64
C HIS A 137 -1.71 -1.83 -7.13
N ALA A 138 -1.41 -0.68 -6.55
CA ALA A 138 -1.52 -0.45 -5.11
C ALA A 138 -2.83 0.27 -4.82
N ILE A 139 -3.65 -0.35 -3.98
CA ILE A 139 -4.84 0.27 -3.40
C ILE A 139 -4.56 0.50 -1.92
N TRP A 140 -4.86 1.71 -1.46
CA TRP A 140 -4.66 2.14 -0.08
C TRP A 140 -5.99 2.61 0.49
N ILE A 141 -6.25 2.27 1.76
CA ILE A 141 -7.51 2.59 2.44
C ILE A 141 -7.18 3.40 3.69
N ASP A 142 -7.78 4.59 3.81
CA ASP A 142 -7.80 5.29 5.09
C ASP A 142 -8.81 4.58 5.99
N VAL A 143 -8.32 3.86 7.01
CA VAL A 143 -9.16 3.06 7.90
C VAL A 143 -10.05 3.92 8.80
N ARG A 144 -9.77 5.22 8.95
CA ARG A 144 -10.54 6.14 9.80
C ARG A 144 -11.76 6.66 9.04
N THR A 145 -11.58 7.00 7.76
CA THR A 145 -12.65 7.58 6.91
C THR A 145 -13.33 6.53 6.04
N GLY A 146 -12.66 5.41 5.76
CA GLY A 146 -13.07 4.39 4.79
C GLY A 146 -12.77 4.76 3.34
N ASN A 147 -12.11 5.90 3.09
CA ASN A 147 -11.81 6.35 1.73
C ASN A 147 -10.78 5.43 1.09
N VAL A 148 -11.04 5.08 -0.17
CA VAL A 148 -10.18 4.20 -0.96
C VAL A 148 -9.42 5.03 -1.98
N SER A 149 -8.10 4.89 -2.00
CA SER A 149 -7.22 5.51 -2.97
C SER A 149 -6.48 4.46 -3.78
N ILE A 150 -6.13 4.80 -5.02
CA ILE A 150 -5.24 3.98 -5.86
C ILE A 150 -3.99 4.79 -6.18
N PHE A 151 -2.85 4.13 -6.27
CA PHE A 151 -1.64 4.76 -6.78
C PHE A 151 -1.80 5.00 -8.29
N SER A 152 -1.94 6.27 -8.68
CA SER A 152 -1.90 6.70 -10.06
C SER A 152 -0.46 7.00 -10.46
N ARG A 153 -0.06 6.46 -11.61
CA ARG A 153 1.29 6.68 -12.15
C ARG A 153 1.39 7.98 -12.90
N ASP A 154 0.29 8.42 -13.49
CA ASP A 154 0.18 9.69 -14.19
C ASP A 154 0.30 10.84 -13.17
N GLU A 155 -0.45 10.75 -12.07
CA GLU A 155 -0.43 11.75 -10.99
C GLU A 155 0.74 11.56 -10.01
N LYS A 156 1.47 10.43 -10.10
CA LYS A 156 2.57 10.05 -9.20
C LYS A 156 2.21 10.12 -7.72
N GLN A 157 0.99 9.77 -7.35
CA GLN A 157 0.51 9.82 -5.96
C GLN A 157 -0.68 8.88 -5.74
N PHE A 158 -1.06 8.69 -4.48
CA PHE A 158 -2.34 8.06 -4.16
C PHE A 158 -3.48 9.04 -4.43
N VAL A 159 -4.41 8.65 -5.30
CA VAL A 159 -5.58 9.44 -5.68
C VAL A 159 -6.82 8.75 -5.13
N GLU A 160 -7.64 9.49 -4.38
CA GLU A 160 -8.92 8.99 -3.90
C GLU A 160 -9.85 8.63 -5.07
N ILE A 161 -10.44 7.44 -5.01
CA ILE A 161 -11.35 6.95 -6.03
C ILE A 161 -12.73 7.58 -5.80
N THR A 162 -13.20 8.33 -6.78
CA THR A 162 -14.50 8.98 -6.78
C THR A 162 -15.28 8.64 -8.04
N GLU A 163 -16.59 8.90 -8.04
CA GLU A 163 -17.45 8.74 -9.23
C GLU A 163 -16.99 9.60 -10.42
N ARG A 164 -16.19 10.64 -10.18
CA ARG A 164 -15.70 11.55 -11.23
C ARG A 164 -14.45 11.05 -11.93
N ASN A 165 -13.58 10.30 -11.23
CA ASN A 165 -12.26 9.92 -11.74
C ASN A 165 -12.07 8.40 -11.94
N TYR A 166 -12.98 7.55 -11.45
CA TYR A 166 -12.77 6.09 -11.50
C TYR A 166 -12.56 5.56 -12.93
N LEU A 167 -13.24 6.11 -13.94
CA LEU A 167 -13.06 5.67 -15.33
C LEU A 167 -11.66 5.96 -15.87
N GLN A 168 -11.04 7.06 -15.44
CA GLN A 168 -9.65 7.39 -15.79
C GLN A 168 -8.70 6.42 -15.08
N LEU A 169 -8.86 6.26 -13.77
CA LEU A 169 -8.00 5.39 -12.95
C LEU A 169 -8.05 3.93 -13.42
N VAL A 170 -9.23 3.44 -13.83
CA VAL A 170 -9.40 2.09 -14.38
C VAL A 170 -8.65 1.90 -15.71
N ARG A 171 -8.45 2.93 -16.52
CA ARG A 171 -7.62 2.80 -17.74
C ARG A 171 -6.16 2.52 -17.39
N GLU A 172 -5.65 3.10 -16.31
CA GLU A 172 -4.31 2.75 -15.81
C GLU A 172 -4.23 1.30 -15.35
N CYS A 173 -5.36 0.66 -15.00
CA CYS A 173 -5.36 -0.70 -14.49
C CYS A 173 -4.98 -1.77 -15.53
N PHE A 174 -5.24 -1.49 -16.80
CA PHE A 174 -5.05 -2.45 -17.88
C PHE A 174 -3.69 -2.26 -18.59
N PRO A 175 -3.12 -3.34 -19.15
CA PRO A 175 -2.03 -3.21 -20.12
C PRO A 175 -2.50 -2.35 -21.30
N VAL A 176 -1.61 -1.49 -21.80
CA VAL A 176 -1.83 -0.80 -23.08
C VAL A 176 -1.36 -1.77 -24.17
N ASP A 177 -2.23 -2.05 -25.14
CA ASP A 177 -1.90 -2.86 -26.32
C ASP A 177 -0.83 -2.18 -27.20
#